data_AF-A0A7L4Q9Q1-F1
#
_entry.id   AF-A0A7L4Q9Q1-F1
#
_cell.length_a   1.000
_cell.length_b   1.000
_cell.length_c   1.000
_cell.angle_alpha   90.00
_cell.angle_beta   90.00
_cell.angle_gamma   90.00
#
_symmetry.space_group_name_H-M   'P 1'
#
loop_
_entity.id
_entity.type
_entity.pdbx_description
1 polymer ?
#
loop_
_entity_poly.entity_id
_entity_poly.type
_entity_poly.pdbx_seq_one_letter_code
_entity_poly.pdbx_strand_id
1 'polypeptide(L)'
;MRFEELIVRDRILLHLGRFSHKRDEFVVPEDVTQTGIARTVGKSRAHAALMIKELRSMGLVMERMAHVKGGKSRRKAYFPTIRGEQQVKLLQDKLTEPVEWGMISTVIVAKDILTSRQRLEQVEEELRILKRKIAILEASS
;
A
#
# COMPACT_ATOMS: atom_id res chain seq x y z
N MET A 1 -12.20 -5.07 -1.91
CA MET A 1 -11.56 -4.52 -0.68
C MET A 1 -10.25 -3.85 -1.09
N ARG A 2 -10.15 -2.52 -0.99
CA ARG A 2 -9.04 -1.69 -1.55
C ARG A 2 -7.77 -1.78 -0.70
N PHE A 3 -7.02 -2.88 -0.81
CA PHE A 3 -5.71 -2.99 -0.14
C PHE A 3 -4.59 -2.23 -0.87
N GLU A 4 -4.79 -1.89 -2.14
CA GLU A 4 -3.78 -1.27 -3.01
C GLU A 4 -3.48 0.20 -2.67
N GLU A 5 -4.45 0.91 -2.07
CA GLU A 5 -4.30 2.31 -1.65
C GLU A 5 -3.66 2.48 -0.26
N LEU A 6 -3.53 1.40 0.50
CA LEU A 6 -2.94 1.46 1.84
C LEU A 6 -1.42 1.45 1.77
N ILE A 7 -0.78 2.41 2.43
CA ILE A 7 0.67 2.34 2.66
C ILE A 7 1.00 1.10 3.51
N VAL A 8 2.22 0.58 3.33
CA VAL A 8 2.66 -0.68 3.99
C VAL A 8 2.43 -0.64 5.50
N ARG A 9 2.71 0.51 6.12
CA ARG A 9 2.58 0.73 7.55
C ARG A 9 1.14 0.54 8.05
N ASP A 10 0.15 1.00 7.30
CA ASP A 10 -1.27 0.88 7.65
C ASP A 10 -1.72 -0.58 7.52
N ARG A 11 -1.22 -1.30 6.51
CA ARG A 11 -1.45 -2.74 6.38
C ARG A 11 -0.87 -3.53 7.55
N ILE A 12 0.32 -3.15 8.03
CA ILE A 12 0.92 -3.75 9.24
C ILE A 12 0.02 -3.50 10.46
N LEU A 13 -0.43 -2.25 10.65
CA LEU A 13 -1.23 -1.89 11.81
C LEU A 13 -2.60 -2.60 11.81
N LEU A 14 -3.28 -2.66 10.66
CA LEU A 14 -4.51 -3.42 10.46
C LEU A 14 -4.31 -4.92 10.72
N HIS A 15 -3.20 -5.49 10.23
CA HIS A 15 -2.85 -6.88 10.49
C HIS A 15 -2.71 -7.15 11.99
N LEU A 16 -1.92 -6.33 12.68
CA LEU A 16 -1.69 -6.46 14.12
C LEU A 16 -2.98 -6.27 14.94
N GLY A 17 -3.89 -5.41 14.49
CA GLY A 17 -5.22 -5.21 15.12
C GLY A 17 -6.05 -6.48 15.23
N ARG A 18 -5.88 -7.44 14.31
CA ARG A 18 -6.57 -8.75 14.36
C ARG A 18 -6.13 -9.61 15.56
N PHE A 19 -4.98 -9.30 16.14
CA PHE A 19 -4.36 -10.04 17.24
C PHE A 19 -4.34 -9.25 18.56
N SER A 20 -5.04 -8.11 18.64
CA SER A 20 -5.10 -7.28 19.85
C SER A 20 -5.48 -8.07 21.11
N HIS A 21 -6.45 -8.98 21.00
CA HIS A 21 -6.87 -9.84 22.11
C HIS A 21 -5.79 -10.81 22.62
N LYS A 22 -4.73 -11.04 21.84
CA LYS A 22 -3.59 -11.91 22.20
C LYS A 22 -2.43 -11.15 22.83
N ARG A 23 -2.58 -9.83 23.04
CA ARG A 23 -1.51 -8.95 23.52
C ARG A 23 -0.86 -9.46 24.79
N ASP A 24 -1.62 -10.04 25.71
CA ASP A 24 -1.12 -10.49 27.02
C ASP A 24 -0.94 -12.02 27.11
N GLU A 25 -1.17 -12.75 26.02
CA GLU A 25 -0.99 -14.21 25.99
C GLU A 25 0.50 -14.58 26.12
N PHE A 26 0.77 -15.65 26.87
CA PHE A 26 2.14 -16.18 27.02
C PHE A 26 2.70 -16.71 25.70
N VAL A 27 1.87 -17.42 24.94
CA VAL A 27 2.17 -17.95 23.60
C VAL A 27 1.40 -17.16 22.55
N VAL A 28 2.10 -16.70 21.51
CA VAL A 28 1.52 -15.87 20.44
C VAL A 28 1.79 -16.50 19.06
N PRO A 29 0.99 -16.18 18.03
CA PRO A 29 1.24 -16.67 16.67
C PRO A 29 2.52 -16.07 16.08
N GLU A 30 3.08 -16.73 15.05
CA GLU A 30 4.21 -16.17 14.30
C GLU A 30 3.82 -14.86 13.60
N ASP A 31 2.54 -14.68 13.28
CA ASP A 31 2.00 -13.54 12.54
C ASP A 31 2.23 -12.19 13.23
N VAL A 32 2.45 -12.17 14.55
CA VAL A 32 2.79 -10.94 15.30
C VAL A 32 4.31 -10.71 15.42
N THR A 33 5.13 -11.48 14.71
CA THR A 33 6.59 -11.29 14.65
C THR A 33 7.01 -10.55 13.38
N GLN A 34 8.24 -10.03 13.29
CA GLN A 34 8.76 -9.41 12.05
C GLN A 34 8.65 -10.35 10.84
N THR A 35 8.90 -11.64 11.03
CA THR A 35 8.83 -12.64 9.95
C THR A 35 7.39 -12.83 9.48
N GLY A 36 6.45 -13.02 10.42
CA GLY A 36 5.03 -13.16 10.10
C GLY A 36 4.45 -11.91 9.44
N ILE A 37 4.74 -10.73 10.00
CA ILE A 37 4.31 -9.43 9.46
C ILE A 37 4.83 -9.26 8.03
N ALA A 38 6.12 -9.50 7.78
CA ALA A 38 6.73 -9.38 6.45
C ALA A 38 6.05 -10.28 5.42
N ARG A 39 5.76 -11.53 5.79
CA ARG A 39 5.02 -12.50 4.97
C ARG A 39 3.63 -11.97 4.64
N THR A 40 2.89 -11.48 5.63
CA THR A 40 1.51 -10.99 5.42
C THR A 40 1.43 -9.75 4.55
N VAL A 41 2.35 -8.79 4.70
CA VAL A 41 2.31 -7.54 3.91
C VAL A 41 3.05 -7.63 2.57
N GLY A 42 3.61 -8.80 2.24
CA GLY A 42 4.32 -9.06 0.99
C GLY A 42 5.60 -8.22 0.83
N LYS A 43 6.36 -8.03 1.91
CA LYS A 43 7.60 -7.21 1.90
C LYS A 43 8.77 -7.96 2.54
N SER A 44 9.98 -7.45 2.32
CA SER A 44 11.18 -8.00 2.96
C SER A 44 11.11 -7.80 4.48
N ARG A 45 11.78 -8.69 5.22
CA ARG A 45 11.88 -8.59 6.68
C ARG A 45 12.54 -7.27 7.12
N ALA A 46 13.54 -6.80 6.38
CA ALA A 46 14.20 -5.51 6.65
C ALA A 46 13.21 -4.34 6.52
N HIS A 47 12.38 -4.34 5.46
CA HIS A 47 11.36 -3.32 5.28
C HIS A 47 10.28 -3.38 6.37
N ALA A 48 9.81 -4.56 6.75
CA ALA A 48 8.89 -4.73 7.86
C ALA A 48 9.49 -4.21 9.19
N ALA A 49 10.76 -4.50 9.46
CA ALA A 49 11.46 -4.00 10.65
C ALA A 49 11.54 -2.47 10.69
N LEU A 50 11.80 -1.83 9.53
CA LEU A 50 11.79 -0.37 9.40
C LEU A 50 10.40 0.21 9.72
N MET A 51 9.35 -0.31 9.09
CA MET A 51 7.98 0.18 9.30
C MET A 51 7.50 -0.05 10.74
N ILE A 52 7.88 -1.17 11.36
CA ILE A 52 7.60 -1.43 12.78
C ILE A 52 8.32 -0.40 13.67
N LYS A 53 9.57 -0.07 13.37
CA LYS A 53 10.32 0.96 14.11
C LYS A 53 9.60 2.32 14.05
N GLU A 54 9.09 2.71 12.88
CA GLU A 54 8.30 3.93 12.72
C GLU A 54 6.96 3.88 13.48
N LEU A 55 6.22 2.77 13.40
CA LEU A 55 4.98 2.61 14.16
C LEU A 55 5.22 2.69 15.68
N ARG A 56 6.35 2.17 16.14
CA ARG A 56 6.78 2.26 17.54
C ARG A 56 7.14 3.70 17.92
N SER A 57 7.86 4.44 17.07
CA SER A 57 8.18 5.86 17.36
C SER A 57 6.94 6.76 17.39
N MET A 58 5.88 6.39 16.66
CA MET A 58 4.58 7.06 16.72
C MET A 58 3.73 6.64 17.93
N GLY A 59 4.19 5.67 18.73
CA GLY A 59 3.45 5.12 19.87
C GLY A 59 2.23 4.28 19.47
N LEU A 60 2.15 3.81 18.21
CA LEU A 60 1.03 3.01 17.71
C LEU A 60 1.23 1.51 17.92
N VAL A 61 2.48 1.06 18.01
CA VAL A 61 2.84 -0.34 18.22
C VAL A 61 3.74 -0.47 19.44
N MET A 62 3.52 -1.50 20.25
CA MET A 62 4.41 -1.94 21.31
C MET A 62 5.16 -3.21 20.92
N GLU A 63 6.28 -3.46 21.59
CA GLU A 63 7.11 -4.65 21.44
C GLU A 63 7.22 -5.35 22.79
N ARG A 64 7.14 -6.69 22.80
CA ARG A 64 7.51 -7.51 23.95
C ARG A 64 8.13 -8.83 23.53
N MET A 65 8.81 -9.49 24.45
CA MET A 65 9.28 -10.86 24.26
C MET A 65 8.14 -11.85 24.57
N ALA A 66 7.89 -12.80 23.68
CA ALA A 66 6.82 -13.80 23.82
C ALA A 66 7.28 -15.16 23.31
N HIS A 67 6.68 -16.25 23.81
CA HIS A 67 6.85 -17.55 23.18
C HIS A 67 6.05 -17.55 21.88
N VAL A 68 6.69 -17.90 20.77
CA VAL A 68 6.00 -18.01 19.48
C VAL A 68 5.57 -19.46 19.30
N LYS A 69 4.33 -19.69 18.87
CA LYS A 69 3.81 -21.04 18.60
C LYS A 69 4.76 -21.81 17.68
N GLY A 70 5.18 -23.01 18.11
CA GLY A 70 6.13 -23.86 17.38
C GLY A 70 7.60 -23.41 17.44
N GLY A 71 7.91 -22.31 18.13
CA GLY A 71 9.26 -21.80 18.30
C GLY A 71 9.96 -22.39 19.53
N LYS A 72 11.27 -22.67 19.41
CA LYS A 72 12.12 -23.16 20.51
C LYS A 72 12.53 -22.07 21.51
N SER A 73 12.37 -20.79 21.17
CA SER A 73 12.80 -19.65 21.97
C SER A 73 11.82 -18.48 21.90
N ARG A 74 11.91 -17.56 22.87
CA ARG A 74 11.14 -16.33 22.87
C ARG A 74 11.62 -15.39 21.76
N ARG A 75 10.69 -14.72 21.09
CA ARG A 75 10.98 -13.74 20.03
C ARG A 75 10.22 -12.44 20.32
N LYS A 76 10.65 -11.37 19.66
CA LYS A 76 9.94 -10.09 19.66
C LYS A 76 8.58 -10.26 18.97
N ALA A 77 7.53 -9.94 19.69
CA ALA A 77 6.15 -9.87 19.22
C ALA A 77 5.65 -8.43 19.31
N TYR A 78 4.82 -8.04 18.35
CA TYR A 78 4.34 -6.69 18.18
C TYR A 78 2.83 -6.65 18.27
N PHE A 79 2.30 -5.67 18.98
CA PHE A 79 0.87 -5.48 19.17
C PHE A 79 0.54 -3.99 19.09
N PRO A 80 -0.69 -3.62 18.69
CA PRO A 80 -1.11 -2.23 18.78
C PRO A 80 -1.10 -1.78 20.24
N THR A 81 -0.79 -0.51 20.48
CA THR A 81 -1.11 0.16 21.74
C THR A 81 -2.60 0.56 21.76
N ILE A 82 -3.09 1.13 22.86
CA ILE A 82 -4.44 1.74 22.89
C ILE A 82 -4.61 2.77 21.77
N ARG A 83 -3.61 3.63 21.55
CA ARG A 83 -3.59 4.59 20.44
C ARG A 83 -3.52 3.88 19.08
N GLY A 84 -2.77 2.78 19.01
CA GLY A 84 -2.73 1.91 17.83
C GLY A 84 -4.09 1.34 17.47
N GLU A 85 -4.87 0.87 18.43
CA GLU A 85 -6.21 0.31 18.23
C GLU A 85 -7.21 1.37 17.75
N GLN A 86 -7.13 2.58 18.28
CA GLN A 86 -7.90 3.72 17.75
C GLN A 86 -7.56 3.98 16.28
N GLN A 87 -6.27 3.97 15.93
CA GLN A 87 -5.84 4.14 14.54
C GLN A 87 -6.28 2.98 13.64
N VAL A 88 -6.26 1.73 14.13
CA VAL A 88 -6.83 0.58 13.42
C VAL A 88 -8.30 0.81 13.09
N LYS A 89 -9.09 1.28 14.07
CA LYS A 89 -10.50 1.58 13.88
C LYS A 89 -10.71 2.66 12.82
N LEU A 90 -9.96 3.77 12.90
CA LEU A 90 -10.01 4.83 11.89
C LEU A 90 -9.66 4.32 10.48
N LEU A 91 -8.69 3.43 10.36
CA LEU A 91 -8.34 2.81 9.07
C LEU A 91 -9.45 1.88 8.57
N GLN A 92 -10.11 1.14 9.46
CA GLN A 92 -11.24 0.29 9.10
C GLN A 92 -12.42 1.13 8.61
N ASP A 93 -12.75 2.21 9.32
CA ASP A 93 -13.83 3.13 8.96
C ASP A 93 -13.57 3.77 7.59
N LYS A 94 -12.34 4.25 7.33
CA LYS A 94 -11.94 4.77 6.00
C LYS A 94 -12.07 3.75 4.86
N LEU A 95 -11.90 2.46 5.16
CA LEU A 95 -12.02 1.40 4.16
C LEU A 95 -13.48 0.98 3.91
N THR A 96 -14.37 1.22 4.87
CA THR A 96 -15.80 0.93 4.77
C THR A 96 -16.63 2.13 4.30
N GLU A 97 -16.09 3.35 4.35
CA GLU A 97 -16.72 4.53 3.76
C GLU A 97 -17.05 4.29 2.26
N PRO A 98 -18.32 4.46 1.85
CA PRO A 98 -18.70 4.38 0.46
C PRO A 98 -18.00 5.50 -0.30
N VAL A 99 -17.09 5.13 -1.19
CA VAL A 99 -16.55 6.07 -2.15
C VAL A 99 -17.70 6.51 -3.05
N GLU A 100 -17.90 7.83 -3.20
CA GLU A 100 -18.80 8.38 -4.21
C GLU A 100 -18.35 7.86 -5.58
N TRP A 101 -18.98 6.78 -6.02
CA TRP A 101 -18.59 6.01 -7.20
C TRP A 101 -18.67 6.84 -8.49
N GLY A 102 -19.39 7.97 -8.43
CA GLY A 102 -19.40 8.99 -9.47
C GLY A 102 -18.05 9.70 -9.67
N MET A 103 -17.28 9.98 -8.62
CA MET A 103 -16.04 10.76 -8.76
C MET A 103 -14.86 9.93 -9.27
N ILE A 104 -14.72 8.69 -8.81
CA ILE A 104 -13.57 7.84 -9.19
C ILE A 104 -13.70 7.37 -10.65
N SER A 105 -14.91 7.02 -11.08
CA SER A 105 -15.16 6.64 -12.47
C SER A 105 -14.82 7.79 -13.44
N THR A 106 -15.23 9.03 -13.12
CA THR A 106 -14.92 10.19 -13.95
C THR A 106 -13.42 10.49 -14.00
N VAL A 107 -12.69 10.41 -12.89
CA VAL A 107 -11.25 10.73 -12.86
C VAL A 107 -10.42 9.70 -13.62
N ILE A 108 -10.72 8.41 -13.49
CA ILE A 108 -10.01 7.34 -14.21
C ILE A 108 -10.23 7.50 -15.72
N VAL A 109 -11.49 7.63 -16.14
CA VAL A 109 -11.86 7.82 -17.55
C VAL A 109 -11.25 9.12 -18.11
N ALA A 110 -11.29 10.21 -17.36
CA ALA A 110 -10.71 11.48 -17.78
C ALA A 110 -9.19 11.38 -17.99
N LYS A 111 -8.48 10.63 -17.14
CA LYS A 111 -7.02 10.46 -17.24
C LYS A 111 -6.63 9.63 -18.46
N ASP A 112 -7.38 8.57 -18.77
CA ASP A 112 -7.18 7.76 -19.97
C ASP A 112 -7.49 8.55 -21.25
N ILE A 113 -8.55 9.37 -21.24
CA ILE A 113 -8.92 10.25 -22.35
C ILE A 113 -7.84 11.32 -22.57
N LEU A 114 -7.35 11.97 -21.51
CA LEU A 114 -6.32 13.00 -21.63
C LEU A 114 -5.03 12.42 -22.23
N THR A 115 -4.62 11.26 -21.75
CA THR A 115 -3.41 10.57 -22.22
C THR A 115 -3.56 10.11 -23.67
N SER A 116 -4.75 9.64 -24.06
CA SER A 116 -5.03 9.23 -25.44
C SER A 116 -5.06 10.43 -26.40
N ARG A 117 -5.59 11.58 -25.95
CA ARG A 117 -5.60 12.82 -26.73
C ARG A 117 -4.20 13.36 -27.00
N GLN A 118 -3.31 13.35 -26.00
CA GLN A 118 -1.92 13.75 -26.18
C GLN A 118 -1.18 12.86 -27.19
N ARG A 119 -1.44 11.55 -27.19
CA ARG A 119 -0.87 10.62 -28.19
C ARG A 119 -1.37 10.92 -29.60
N LEU A 120 -2.66 11.24 -29.76
CA LEU A 120 -3.23 11.60 -31.06
C LEU A 120 -2.62 12.89 -31.61
N GLU A 121 -2.51 13.93 -30.77
CA GLU A 121 -1.88 15.21 -31.15
C GLU A 121 -0.43 15.01 -31.60
N GLN A 122 0.31 14.11 -30.95
CA GLN A 122 1.67 13.77 -31.33
C GLN A 122 1.75 13.05 -32.70
N VAL A 123 0.86 12.09 -32.95
CA VAL A 123 0.78 11.38 -34.24
C VAL A 123 0.37 12.33 -35.38
N GLU A 124 -0.56 13.25 -35.12
CA GLU A 124 -0.99 14.24 -36.11
C GLU A 124 0.15 15.18 -36.51
N GLU A 125 0.96 15.63 -35.56
CA GLU A 125 2.13 16.48 -35.87
C GLU A 125 3.20 15.71 -36.63
N GLU A 126 3.48 14.45 -36.26
CA GLU A 126 4.39 13.58 -37.01
C GLU A 126 3.94 13.39 -38.46
N LEU A 127 2.65 13.12 -38.68
CA LEU A 127 2.07 13.03 -40.02
C LEU A 127 2.17 14.36 -40.79
N ARG A 128 1.96 15.50 -40.12
CA ARG A 128 2.08 16.82 -40.74
C ARG A 128 3.51 17.08 -41.22
N ILE A 129 4.50 16.73 -40.40
CA ILE A 129 5.92 16.85 -40.75
C ILE A 129 6.26 15.94 -41.93
N LEU A 130 5.80 14.70 -41.92
CA LEU A 130 6.04 13.74 -43.01
C LEU A 130 5.41 14.21 -44.32
N LYS A 131 4.16 14.68 -44.30
CA LYS A 131 3.49 15.26 -45.49
C LYS A 131 4.26 16.43 -46.08
N ARG A 132 4.81 17.32 -45.24
CA ARG A 132 5.68 18.41 -45.70
C ARG A 132 6.97 17.91 -46.34
N LYS A 133 7.62 16.89 -45.75
CA LYS A 133 8.84 16.29 -46.32
C LYS A 133 8.58 15.64 -47.68
N ILE A 134 7.48 14.91 -47.81
CA ILE A 134 7.07 14.29 -49.08
C ILE A 134 6.83 15.36 -50.14
N ALA A 135 6.07 16.42 -49.83
CA ALA A 135 5.83 17.52 -50.77
C ALA A 135 7.12 18.23 -51.24
N ILE A 136 8.12 18.36 -50.37
CA ILE A 136 9.43 18.92 -50.74
C ILE A 136 10.19 17.97 -51.69
N LEU A 137 10.15 16.66 -51.43
CA LEU A 137 10.80 15.66 -52.28
C LEU A 137 10.14 15.59 -53.67
N GLU A 138 8.81 15.63 -53.72
CA GLU A 138 8.03 15.65 -54.97
C GLU A 138 8.25 16.94 -55.78
N ALA A 139 8.45 18.08 -55.12
CA ALA A 139 8.76 19.35 -55.80
C ALA A 139 10.22 19.45 -56.28
N SER A 140 11.09 18.53 -55.87
CA SER A 140 12.53 18.50 -56.23
C SER A 140 12.87 17.45 -57.30
N SER A 141 11.88 16.68 -57.79
CA SER A 141 12.00 15.71 -58.90
C SER A 141 11.37 16.24 -60.17
#